data_AF-A0A378PP36-F1
#
_entry.id   AF-A0A378PP36-F1
#
_cell.length_a   1.000
_cell.length_b   1.000
_cell.length_c   1.000
_cell.angle_alpha   90.00
_cell.angle_beta   90.00
_cell.angle_gamma   90.00
#
_symmetry.space_group_name_H-M   'P 1'
#
loop_
_entity.id
_entity.type
_entity.pdbx_description
1 polymer ?
#
loop_
_entity_poly.entity_id
_entity_poly.type
_entity_poly.pdbx_seq_one_letter_code
_entity_poly.pdbx_strand_id
1 'polypeptide(L)'
;MLGLQESNTLPKDHYNVYKAITQFSYIDYDKIFELFKEKIIINHKGKYKQKSIKKITHLYSQEAVGFCQLRELKYIRSKGIIYSQKRNNTEKNLYKGICQGSAISATLANIYMINFDTYIHQEVQKIGGIYKRYSDDIVIVCNSSLKNEILVLLEESISKITKLNIKQEKTQIFYFFKENNSVKCLQEFGGQINKNSSNRRFEYLGFSFDGTNIYLKNQALAQYYMKMSQGVKRCKYYSKRIQNNTKGKLFINRLHYRYSYLGAKKSKRYIRRLNTKDKWVFQRQVWGNFLGYTYNSTKIMQSDKIRHQVRRHWKILNTKIKK
;
A
#
# COMPACT_ATOMS: atom_id res chain seq x y z
N MET A 1 -21.35 -17.89 16.40
CA MET A 1 -21.32 -18.97 15.40
C MET A 1 -21.93 -18.44 14.12
N LEU A 2 -21.13 -18.20 13.08
CA LEU A 2 -21.69 -17.87 11.77
C LEU A 2 -22.29 -19.17 11.21
N GLY A 3 -23.61 -19.20 11.02
CA GLY A 3 -24.37 -20.34 10.51
C GLY A 3 -24.00 -20.66 9.06
N LEU A 4 -22.80 -21.18 8.84
CA LEU A 4 -22.40 -21.80 7.59
C LEU A 4 -23.09 -23.17 7.55
N GLN A 5 -24.10 -23.31 6.68
CA GLN A 5 -24.70 -24.61 6.39
C GLN A 5 -23.59 -25.58 5.98
N GLU A 6 -23.59 -26.78 6.56
CA GLU A 6 -22.71 -27.88 6.17
C GLU A 6 -23.03 -28.32 4.75
N SER A 7 -22.42 -27.65 3.78
CA SER A 7 -22.45 -28.05 2.38
C SER A 7 -21.01 -28.17 1.92
N ASN A 8 -20.67 -29.30 1.31
CA ASN A 8 -19.31 -29.62 0.88
C ASN A 8 -18.76 -28.66 -0.20
N THR A 9 -19.60 -27.80 -0.79
CA THR A 9 -19.21 -26.91 -1.89
C THR A 9 -19.90 -25.54 -1.81
N LEU A 10 -19.21 -24.49 -2.24
CA LEU A 10 -19.82 -23.17 -2.40
C LEU A 10 -20.94 -23.20 -3.47
N PRO A 11 -21.98 -22.35 -3.35
CA PRO A 11 -22.93 -22.11 -4.44
C PRO A 11 -22.20 -21.85 -5.76
N LYS A 12 -22.79 -22.29 -6.88
CA LYS A 12 -22.13 -22.31 -8.20
C LYS A 12 -21.46 -20.99 -8.57
N ASP A 13 -22.14 -19.86 -8.35
CA ASP A 13 -21.62 -18.54 -8.67
C ASP A 13 -20.45 -18.14 -7.77
N HIS A 14 -20.55 -18.41 -6.46
CA HIS A 14 -19.47 -18.19 -5.50
C HIS A 14 -18.26 -19.06 -5.81
N TYR A 15 -18.49 -20.33 -6.19
CA TYR A 15 -17.43 -21.24 -6.60
C TYR A 15 -16.73 -20.75 -7.87
N ASN A 16 -17.47 -20.23 -8.86
CA ASN A 16 -16.88 -19.66 -10.08
C ASN A 16 -15.97 -18.47 -9.76
N VAL A 17 -16.39 -17.58 -8.86
CA VAL A 17 -15.58 -16.46 -8.38
C VAL A 17 -14.32 -16.98 -7.67
N TYR A 18 -14.48 -17.89 -6.69
CA TYR A 18 -13.37 -18.52 -5.98
C TYR A 18 -12.37 -19.19 -6.95
N LYS A 19 -12.87 -19.93 -7.94
CA LYS A 19 -12.08 -20.59 -8.97
C LYS A 19 -11.30 -19.58 -9.82
N ALA A 20 -11.94 -18.49 -10.26
CA ALA A 20 -11.28 -17.46 -11.05
C ALA A 20 -10.11 -16.79 -10.30
N ILE A 21 -10.25 -16.63 -8.97
CA ILE A 21 -9.25 -15.98 -8.12
C ILE A 21 -8.09 -16.90 -7.76
N THR A 22 -8.38 -18.18 -7.53
CA THR A 22 -7.38 -19.17 -7.08
C THR A 22 -6.71 -19.90 -8.23
N GLN A 23 -7.39 -20.02 -9.37
CA GLN A 23 -6.93 -20.75 -10.56
C GLN A 23 -6.73 -19.79 -11.74
N PHE A 24 -6.21 -18.60 -11.45
CA PHE A 24 -6.00 -17.58 -12.45
C PHE A 24 -4.92 -17.99 -13.45
N SER A 25 -5.03 -17.43 -14.65
CA SER A 25 -4.00 -17.49 -15.68
C SER A 25 -3.51 -16.07 -15.95
N TYR A 26 -2.22 -15.92 -16.19
CA TYR A 26 -1.60 -14.62 -16.42
C TYR A 26 -0.60 -14.71 -17.57
N ILE A 27 -0.29 -13.55 -18.13
CA ILE A 27 0.74 -13.39 -19.14
C ILE A 27 1.71 -12.36 -18.59
N ASP A 28 3.00 -12.67 -18.68
CA ASP A 28 4.05 -11.71 -18.34
C ASP A 28 3.96 -10.49 -19.28
N TYR A 29 3.95 -9.29 -18.69
CA TYR A 29 3.80 -8.04 -19.40
C TYR A 29 4.92 -7.82 -20.43
N ASP A 30 6.15 -8.21 -20.10
CA ASP A 30 7.29 -8.07 -20.99
C ASP A 30 7.19 -9.08 -22.14
N LYS A 31 6.73 -10.30 -21.87
CA LYS A 31 6.55 -11.33 -22.91
C LYS A 31 5.46 -10.97 -23.91
N ILE A 32 4.33 -10.44 -23.45
CA ILE A 32 3.27 -9.98 -24.38
C ILE A 32 3.71 -8.75 -25.17
N PHE A 33 4.48 -7.84 -24.55
CA PHE A 33 5.07 -6.73 -25.27
C PHE A 33 6.01 -7.22 -26.37
N GLU A 34 6.98 -8.09 -26.06
CA GLU A 34 7.93 -8.62 -27.04
C GLU A 34 7.23 -9.37 -28.19
N LEU A 35 6.14 -10.07 -27.92
CA LEU A 35 5.36 -10.78 -28.94
C LEU A 35 4.64 -9.84 -29.92
N PHE A 36 4.21 -8.66 -29.46
CA PHE A 36 3.39 -7.72 -30.23
C PHE A 36 4.08 -6.38 -30.53
N LYS A 37 5.35 -6.19 -30.15
CA LYS A 37 6.05 -4.92 -30.25
C LYS A 37 6.04 -4.31 -31.65
N GLU A 38 5.98 -5.13 -32.70
CA GLU A 38 5.93 -4.66 -34.09
C GLU A 38 4.54 -4.19 -34.55
N LYS A 39 3.48 -4.58 -33.84
CA LYS A 39 2.08 -4.36 -34.24
C LYS A 39 1.19 -3.92 -33.08
N ILE A 40 1.70 -3.05 -32.22
CA ILE A 40 0.93 -2.51 -31.09
C ILE A 40 -0.20 -1.63 -31.60
N ILE A 41 -1.39 -1.79 -31.03
CA ILE A 41 -2.57 -1.01 -31.36
C ILE A 41 -2.44 0.36 -30.68
N ILE A 42 -2.43 1.41 -31.49
CA ILE A 42 -2.41 2.80 -31.05
C ILE A 42 -3.72 3.49 -31.42
N ASN A 43 -4.16 4.46 -30.62
CA ASN A 43 -5.27 5.34 -30.96
C ASN A 43 -4.73 6.75 -31.19
N HIS A 44 -4.51 7.09 -32.45
CA HIS A 44 -4.02 8.41 -32.82
C HIS A 44 -5.14 9.24 -33.43
N LYS A 45 -5.51 10.34 -32.76
CA LYS A 45 -6.59 11.26 -33.17
C LYS A 45 -7.93 10.53 -33.46
N GLY A 46 -8.27 9.54 -32.64
CA GLY A 46 -9.53 8.80 -32.76
C GLY A 46 -9.51 7.67 -33.80
N LYS A 47 -8.37 7.41 -34.46
CA LYS A 47 -8.22 6.29 -35.40
C LYS A 47 -7.28 5.22 -34.83
N TYR A 48 -7.75 3.98 -34.86
CA TYR A 48 -6.95 2.82 -34.46
C TYR A 48 -6.00 2.40 -35.60
N LYS A 49 -4.72 2.24 -35.27
CA LYS A 49 -3.69 1.75 -36.20
C LYS A 49 -2.73 0.81 -35.47
N GLN A 50 -1.99 0.01 -36.23
CA GLN A 50 -0.88 -0.79 -35.69
C GLN A 50 0.45 -0.08 -35.96
N LYS A 51 1.35 -0.10 -34.97
CA LYS A 51 2.67 0.52 -35.07
C LYS A 51 3.71 -0.27 -34.27
N SER A 52 4.93 -0.31 -34.80
CA SER A 52 6.09 -0.83 -34.08
C SER A 52 6.55 0.13 -32.97
N ILE A 53 6.73 -0.40 -31.76
CA ILE A 53 7.19 0.32 -30.57
C ILE A 53 8.36 -0.44 -29.95
N LYS A 54 9.55 0.16 -30.01
CA LYS A 54 10.81 -0.48 -29.59
C LYS A 54 10.96 -0.69 -28.07
N LYS A 55 10.29 0.10 -27.25
CA LYS A 55 10.43 0.08 -25.78
C LYS A 55 9.09 0.24 -25.09
N ILE A 56 8.88 -0.52 -24.03
CA ILE A 56 7.68 -0.46 -23.17
C ILE A 56 7.41 0.96 -22.67
N THR A 57 8.46 1.70 -22.30
CA THR A 57 8.35 3.07 -21.79
C THR A 57 7.73 4.05 -22.80
N HIS A 58 7.75 3.72 -24.09
CA HIS A 58 7.20 4.56 -25.14
C HIS A 58 5.70 4.34 -25.38
N LEU A 59 5.09 3.28 -24.81
CA LEU A 59 3.67 2.96 -25.00
C LEU A 59 2.75 4.15 -24.71
N TYR A 60 2.98 4.82 -23.57
CA TYR A 60 2.18 5.98 -23.17
C TYR A 60 2.34 7.17 -24.14
N SER A 61 3.59 7.50 -24.50
CA SER A 61 3.88 8.61 -25.42
C SER A 61 3.38 8.36 -26.84
N GLN A 62 3.17 7.10 -27.22
CA GLN A 62 2.70 6.71 -28.54
C GLN A 62 1.22 6.34 -28.58
N GLU A 63 0.47 6.67 -27.51
CA GLU A 63 -0.99 6.47 -27.44
C GLU A 63 -1.40 5.00 -27.66
N ALA A 64 -0.58 4.06 -27.17
CA ALA A 64 -0.89 2.64 -27.21
C ALA A 64 -2.14 2.32 -26.37
N VAL A 65 -3.06 1.58 -26.96
CA VAL A 65 -4.35 1.18 -26.35
C VAL A 65 -4.45 -0.32 -26.09
N GLY A 66 -3.64 -1.13 -26.78
CA GLY A 66 -3.63 -2.58 -26.57
C GLY A 66 -2.52 -3.28 -27.35
N PHE A 67 -2.13 -4.46 -26.86
CA PHE A 67 -1.13 -5.29 -27.53
C PHE A 67 -1.71 -6.04 -28.74
N CYS A 68 -2.94 -6.55 -28.60
CA CYS A 68 -3.55 -7.44 -29.55
C CYS A 68 -5.08 -7.36 -29.49
N GLN A 69 -5.73 -7.95 -30.49
CA GLN A 69 -7.18 -8.15 -30.48
C GLN A 69 -7.55 -9.54 -29.94
N LEU A 70 -8.79 -9.73 -29.49
CA LEU A 70 -9.27 -11.01 -28.93
C LEU A 70 -9.06 -12.20 -29.88
N ARG A 71 -9.18 -11.97 -31.20
CA ARG A 71 -8.91 -13.00 -32.24
C ARG A 71 -7.49 -13.58 -32.20
N GLU A 72 -6.52 -12.81 -31.70
CA GLU A 72 -5.12 -13.22 -31.61
C GLU A 72 -4.83 -14.07 -30.36
N LEU A 73 -5.83 -14.33 -29.51
CA LEU A 73 -5.67 -15.18 -28.33
C LEU A 73 -5.23 -16.61 -28.67
N LYS A 74 -5.67 -17.15 -29.82
CA LYS A 74 -5.19 -18.46 -30.32
C LYS A 74 -3.68 -18.45 -30.58
N TYR A 75 -3.16 -17.35 -31.12
CA TYR A 75 -1.72 -17.17 -31.37
C TYR A 75 -0.93 -17.04 -30.06
N ILE A 76 -1.47 -16.34 -29.06
CA ILE A 76 -0.87 -16.26 -27.73
C ILE A 76 -0.78 -17.66 -27.10
N ARG A 77 -1.85 -18.46 -27.21
CA ARG A 77 -1.87 -19.85 -26.72
C ARG A 77 -0.83 -20.72 -27.41
N SER A 78 -0.71 -20.63 -28.74
CA SER A 78 0.27 -21.43 -29.49
C SER A 78 1.71 -21.07 -29.15
N LYS A 79 1.97 -19.86 -28.63
CA LYS A 79 3.30 -19.45 -28.15
C LYS A 79 3.63 -19.91 -26.73
N GLY A 80 2.67 -20.50 -26.01
CA GLY A 80 2.90 -21.04 -24.67
C GLY A 80 3.23 -19.99 -23.61
N ILE A 81 2.92 -18.72 -23.84
CA ILE A 81 3.23 -17.62 -22.90
C ILE A 81 2.14 -17.36 -21.86
N ILE A 82 1.08 -18.18 -21.85
CA ILE A 82 0.03 -18.14 -20.84
C ILE A 82 0.42 -19.06 -19.70
N TYR A 83 0.74 -18.46 -18.55
CA TYR A 83 1.01 -19.19 -17.33
C TYR A 83 -0.31 -19.43 -16.60
N SER A 84 -0.49 -20.64 -16.10
CA SER A 84 -1.60 -20.95 -15.19
C SER A 84 -1.01 -21.37 -13.86
N GLN A 85 -1.60 -20.88 -12.78
CA GLN A 85 -1.23 -21.28 -11.42
C GLN A 85 -1.29 -22.81 -11.24
N LYS A 86 -2.12 -23.52 -12.02
CA LYS A 86 -2.26 -24.98 -12.00
C LYS A 86 -1.24 -25.76 -12.83
N ARG A 87 -0.57 -25.13 -13.80
CA ARG A 87 0.17 -25.84 -14.88
C ARG A 87 1.66 -25.47 -14.94
N ASN A 88 2.24 -24.91 -13.89
CA ASN A 88 3.69 -24.75 -13.89
C ASN A 88 4.33 -26.13 -13.75
N ASN A 89 4.89 -26.63 -14.86
CA ASN A 89 5.66 -27.87 -15.02
C ASN A 89 7.02 -27.86 -14.28
N THR A 90 7.20 -26.94 -13.34
CA THR A 90 8.33 -26.92 -12.42
C THR A 90 7.81 -27.41 -11.08
N GLU A 91 8.53 -28.29 -10.40
CA GLU A 91 8.16 -29.05 -9.17
C GLU A 91 7.52 -28.24 -8.02
N LYS A 92 7.48 -26.91 -8.12
CA LYS A 92 6.70 -26.02 -7.26
C LYS A 92 5.30 -25.82 -7.82
N ASN A 93 4.45 -26.82 -7.59
CA ASN A 93 3.01 -26.68 -7.63
C ASN A 93 2.56 -25.49 -6.75
N LEU A 94 2.32 -24.33 -7.36
CA LEU A 94 1.86 -23.10 -6.69
C LEU A 94 0.35 -23.18 -6.38
N TYR A 95 -0.15 -24.29 -5.82
CA TYR A 95 -1.57 -24.42 -5.43
C TYR A 95 -1.97 -23.51 -4.26
N LYS A 96 -1.05 -22.69 -3.74
CA LYS A 96 -1.26 -21.83 -2.58
C LYS A 96 -1.16 -20.36 -3.00
N GLY A 97 -2.17 -19.57 -2.63
CA GLY A 97 -2.17 -18.13 -2.79
C GLY A 97 -3.42 -17.58 -3.49
N ILE A 98 -3.72 -16.33 -3.18
CA ILE A 98 -4.78 -15.54 -3.81
C ILE A 98 -4.10 -14.49 -4.69
N CYS A 99 -4.65 -14.23 -5.89
CA CYS A 99 -4.15 -13.17 -6.75
C CYS A 99 -4.15 -11.82 -6.02
N GLN A 100 -2.96 -11.27 -5.79
CA GLN A 100 -2.80 -9.97 -5.13
C GLN A 100 -3.34 -8.85 -6.02
N GLY A 101 -4.13 -7.95 -5.46
CA GLY A 101 -4.78 -6.85 -6.21
C GLY A 101 -6.17 -7.17 -6.75
N SER A 102 -6.67 -8.40 -6.53
CA SER A 102 -8.09 -8.71 -6.74
C SER A 102 -8.95 -8.00 -5.70
N ALA A 103 -10.09 -7.44 -6.09
CA ALA A 103 -10.97 -6.68 -5.19
C ALA A 103 -11.49 -7.50 -3.98
N ILE A 104 -11.59 -8.82 -4.13
CA ILE A 104 -12.12 -9.74 -3.12
C ILE A 104 -11.04 -10.45 -2.30
N SER A 105 -9.75 -10.27 -2.64
CA SER A 105 -8.66 -10.96 -1.95
C SER A 105 -8.63 -10.66 -0.45
N ALA A 106 -8.91 -9.40 -0.08
CA ALA A 106 -8.98 -8.96 1.31
C ALA A 106 -10.12 -9.66 2.07
N THR A 107 -11.28 -9.82 1.44
CA THR A 107 -12.43 -10.52 2.03
C THR A 107 -12.10 -11.98 2.30
N LEU A 108 -11.52 -12.68 1.32
CA LEU A 108 -11.14 -14.09 1.47
C LEU A 108 -10.06 -14.29 2.55
N ALA A 109 -9.08 -13.38 2.64
CA ALA A 109 -8.07 -13.42 3.69
C ALA A 109 -8.69 -13.25 5.09
N ASN A 110 -9.68 -12.36 5.24
CA ASN A 110 -10.38 -12.19 6.52
C ASN A 110 -11.28 -13.39 6.87
N ILE A 111 -11.98 -13.97 5.90
CA ILE A 111 -12.77 -15.20 6.11
C ILE A 111 -11.84 -16.33 6.55
N TYR A 112 -10.69 -16.48 5.90
CA TYR A 112 -9.71 -17.50 6.26
C TYR A 112 -9.22 -17.38 7.72
N MET A 113 -9.01 -16.15 8.19
CA MET A 113 -8.51 -15.87 9.54
C MET A 113 -9.60 -15.87 10.62
N ILE A 114 -10.89 -15.97 10.28
CA ILE A 114 -11.98 -15.71 11.24
C ILE A 114 -11.99 -16.64 12.45
N ASN A 115 -11.74 -17.94 12.24
CA ASN A 115 -11.71 -18.92 13.32
C ASN A 115 -10.48 -18.72 14.21
N PHE A 116 -9.34 -18.41 13.59
CA PHE A 116 -8.12 -18.07 14.29
C PHE A 116 -8.30 -16.81 15.15
N ASP A 117 -8.83 -15.74 14.56
CA ASP A 117 -9.07 -14.47 15.25
C ASP A 117 -10.04 -14.65 16.42
N THR A 118 -11.09 -15.45 16.23
CA THR A 118 -12.08 -15.73 17.27
C THR A 118 -11.44 -16.47 18.44
N TYR A 119 -10.67 -17.52 18.16
CA TYR A 119 -9.98 -18.30 19.19
C TYR A 119 -8.97 -17.46 19.98
N ILE A 120 -8.05 -16.78 19.27
CA ILE A 120 -7.03 -15.95 19.93
C ILE A 120 -7.66 -14.81 20.72
N HIS A 121 -8.72 -14.19 20.20
CA HIS A 121 -9.43 -13.15 20.92
C HIS A 121 -9.99 -13.66 22.26
N GLN A 122 -10.59 -14.85 22.27
CA GLN A 122 -11.13 -15.46 23.48
C GLN A 122 -10.03 -15.79 24.50
N GLU A 123 -8.93 -16.43 24.06
CA GLU A 123 -7.83 -16.79 24.97
C GLU A 123 -7.12 -15.55 25.54
N VAL A 124 -6.85 -14.54 24.71
CA VAL A 124 -6.25 -13.28 25.17
C VAL A 124 -7.18 -12.52 26.11
N GLN A 125 -8.49 -12.57 25.89
CA GLN A 125 -9.46 -11.91 26.76
C GLN A 125 -9.55 -12.56 28.15
N LYS A 126 -9.39 -13.88 28.27
CA LYS A 126 -9.37 -14.59 29.58
C LYS A 126 -8.29 -14.07 30.51
N ILE A 127 -7.14 -13.67 29.96
CA ILE A 127 -6.02 -13.10 30.73
C ILE A 127 -6.08 -11.56 30.85
N GLY A 128 -7.21 -10.94 30.46
CA GLY A 128 -7.38 -9.49 30.47
C GLY A 128 -6.54 -8.74 29.42
N GLY A 129 -6.04 -9.45 28.41
CA GLY A 129 -5.26 -8.87 27.32
C GLY A 129 -6.12 -8.25 26.21
N ILE A 130 -5.46 -7.60 25.25
CA ILE A 130 -6.09 -7.00 24.08
C ILE A 130 -5.48 -7.60 22.82
N TYR A 131 -6.33 -8.13 21.94
CA TYR A 131 -5.95 -8.60 20.61
C TYR A 131 -6.52 -7.67 19.53
N LYS A 132 -5.68 -7.28 18.56
CA LYS A 132 -6.08 -6.56 17.35
C LYS A 132 -5.33 -7.11 16.14
N ARG A 133 -6.04 -7.30 15.03
CA ARG A 133 -5.47 -7.65 13.72
C ARG A 133 -5.88 -6.63 12.67
N TYR A 134 -4.95 -6.24 11.81
CA TYR A 134 -5.22 -5.46 10.61
C TYR A 134 -4.52 -6.10 9.41
N SER A 135 -5.30 -6.76 8.54
CA SER A 135 -4.78 -7.65 7.51
C SER A 135 -3.80 -8.67 8.12
N ASP A 136 -2.52 -8.57 7.82
CA ASP A 136 -1.52 -9.55 8.25
C ASP A 136 -0.82 -9.14 9.55
N ASP A 137 -1.00 -7.87 9.97
CA ASP A 137 -0.36 -7.34 11.17
C ASP A 137 -1.22 -7.66 12.40
N ILE A 138 -0.66 -8.39 13.36
CA ILE A 138 -1.28 -8.75 14.64
C ILE A 138 -0.58 -7.98 15.76
N VAL A 139 -1.37 -7.44 16.69
CA VAL A 139 -0.91 -6.79 17.92
C VAL A 139 -1.64 -7.41 19.11
N ILE A 140 -0.86 -7.86 20.08
CA ILE A 140 -1.36 -8.35 21.37
C ILE A 140 -0.74 -7.53 22.50
N VAL A 141 -1.57 -7.09 23.43
CA VAL A 141 -1.16 -6.42 24.66
C VAL A 141 -1.56 -7.32 25.82
N CYS A 142 -0.60 -7.66 26.67
CA CYS A 142 -0.81 -8.51 27.85
C CYS A 142 0.17 -8.13 28.96
N ASN A 143 0.01 -8.72 30.15
CA ASN A 143 1.00 -8.59 31.22
C ASN A 143 2.33 -9.22 30.78
N SER A 144 3.45 -8.57 31.10
CA SER A 144 4.79 -9.05 30.72
C SER A 144 5.12 -10.44 31.27
N SER A 145 4.50 -10.86 32.38
CA SER A 145 4.67 -12.22 32.91
C SER A 145 4.14 -13.31 31.96
N LEU A 146 3.10 -13.00 31.18
CA LEU A 146 2.39 -13.94 30.30
C LEU A 146 2.95 -13.95 28.86
N LYS A 147 4.07 -13.25 28.61
CA LYS A 147 4.69 -13.12 27.29
C LYS A 147 4.91 -14.48 26.63
N ASN A 148 5.57 -15.39 27.33
CA ASN A 148 5.97 -16.68 26.77
C ASN A 148 4.75 -17.56 26.47
N GLU A 149 3.75 -17.55 27.36
CA GLU A 149 2.49 -18.25 27.16
C GLU A 149 1.77 -17.78 25.89
N ILE A 150 1.73 -16.46 25.66
CA ILE A 150 1.11 -15.89 24.45
C ILE A 150 1.89 -16.23 23.18
N LEU A 151 3.24 -16.23 23.23
CA LEU A 151 4.05 -16.62 22.08
C LEU A 151 3.80 -18.09 21.70
N VAL A 152 3.79 -18.99 22.69
CA VAL A 152 3.49 -20.40 22.48
C VAL A 152 2.05 -20.58 21.96
N LEU A 153 1.08 -19.91 22.56
CA LEU A 153 -0.31 -19.92 22.11
C LEU A 153 -0.44 -19.52 20.64
N LEU A 154 0.24 -18.46 20.20
CA LEU A 154 0.19 -18.01 18.82
C LEU A 154 0.82 -19.02 17.86
N GLU A 155 1.99 -19.56 18.19
CA GLU A 155 2.68 -20.54 17.35
C GLU A 155 1.86 -21.83 17.20
N GLU A 156 1.29 -22.32 18.30
CA GLU A 156 0.41 -23.48 18.29
C GLU A 156 -0.89 -23.21 17.52
N SER A 157 -1.52 -22.06 17.76
CA SER A 157 -2.78 -21.72 17.10
C SER A 157 -2.59 -21.56 15.60
N ILE A 158 -1.49 -20.94 15.17
CA ILE A 158 -1.20 -20.77 13.75
C ILE A 158 -0.90 -22.11 13.09
N SER A 159 -0.15 -22.99 13.73
CA SER A 159 0.14 -24.34 13.20
C SER A 159 -1.07 -25.27 13.18
N LYS A 160 -1.95 -25.20 14.20
CA LYS A 160 -3.14 -26.05 14.32
C LYS A 160 -4.32 -25.56 13.48
N ILE A 161 -4.62 -24.25 13.51
CA ILE A 161 -5.83 -23.67 12.90
C ILE A 161 -5.57 -23.22 11.47
N THR A 162 -4.34 -22.79 11.17
CA THR A 162 -3.99 -22.26 9.85
C THR A 162 -2.94 -23.12 9.16
N LYS A 163 -2.73 -22.85 7.87
CA LYS A 163 -1.66 -23.45 7.05
C LYS A 163 -0.64 -22.38 6.65
N LEU A 164 -0.51 -21.34 7.47
CA LEU A 164 0.38 -20.20 7.24
C LEU A 164 1.70 -20.39 7.99
N ASN A 165 2.77 -19.83 7.43
CA ASN A 165 4.08 -19.80 8.07
C ASN A 165 4.32 -18.41 8.68
N ILE A 166 4.58 -18.36 9.99
CA ILE A 166 5.00 -17.13 10.66
C ILE A 166 6.47 -16.88 10.35
N LYS A 167 6.83 -15.63 10.10
CA LYS A 167 8.22 -15.19 10.11
C LYS A 167 8.55 -14.68 11.51
N GLN A 168 9.07 -15.56 12.37
CA GLN A 168 9.46 -15.23 13.75
C GLN A 168 10.39 -14.02 13.81
N GLU A 169 11.28 -13.85 12.82
CA GLU A 169 12.18 -12.69 12.68
C GLU A 169 11.47 -11.33 12.65
N LYS A 170 10.18 -11.30 12.27
CA LYS A 170 9.39 -10.07 12.23
C LYS A 170 8.64 -9.80 13.52
N THR A 171 8.53 -10.78 14.41
CA THR A 171 7.88 -10.61 15.71
C THR A 171 8.73 -9.67 16.55
N GLN A 172 8.12 -8.58 17.01
CA GLN A 172 8.78 -7.59 17.85
C GLN A 172 8.05 -7.51 19.18
N ILE A 173 8.83 -7.56 20.26
CA ILE A 173 8.31 -7.49 21.62
C ILE A 173 8.68 -6.12 22.18
N PHE A 174 7.67 -5.43 22.71
CA PHE A 174 7.83 -4.13 23.36
C PHE A 174 7.30 -4.21 24.79
N TYR A 175 8.05 -3.65 25.72
CA TYR A 175 7.69 -3.50 27.12
C TYR A 175 7.28 -2.07 27.40
N PHE A 176 6.14 -1.92 28.08
CA PHE A 176 5.64 -0.64 28.55
C PHE A 176 5.48 -0.69 30.07
N PHE A 177 6.16 0.20 30.78
CA PHE A 177 6.06 0.29 32.23
C PHE A 177 6.06 1.76 32.66
N LYS A 178 5.41 2.02 33.80
CA LYS A 178 5.29 3.36 34.35
C LYS A 178 6.52 3.67 35.20
N GLU A 179 7.17 4.79 34.92
CA GLU A 179 8.30 5.30 35.68
C GLU A 179 8.19 6.82 35.77
N ASN A 180 8.21 7.37 36.99
CA ASN A 180 8.18 8.81 37.27
C ASN A 180 7.08 9.58 36.50
N ASN A 181 5.83 9.12 36.57
CA ASN A 181 4.67 9.67 35.85
C ASN A 181 4.74 9.62 34.31
N SER A 182 5.73 8.94 33.74
CA SER A 182 5.83 8.69 32.30
C SER A 182 5.75 7.19 32.02
N VAL A 183 5.33 6.82 30.81
CA VAL A 183 5.42 5.42 30.36
C VAL A 183 6.66 5.31 29.49
N LYS A 184 7.57 4.41 29.87
CA LYS A 184 8.75 4.07 29.06
C LYS A 184 8.41 2.93 28.11
N CYS A 185 9.01 2.96 26.93
CA CYS A 185 8.92 1.94 25.90
C CYS A 185 10.31 1.35 25.65
N LEU A 186 10.43 0.03 25.82
CA LEU A 186 11.66 -0.73 25.55
C LEU A 186 11.37 -1.85 24.55
N GLN A 187 12.29 -2.09 23.62
CA GLN A 187 12.20 -3.20 22.68
C GLN A 187 13.09 -4.37 23.09
N GLU A 188 12.59 -5.60 23.05
CA GLU A 188 13.39 -6.81 23.25
C GLU A 188 14.26 -7.12 22.03
N PHE A 189 15.52 -7.52 22.26
CA PHE A 189 16.41 -8.02 21.22
C PHE A 189 17.06 -9.33 21.70
N GLY A 190 16.93 -10.40 20.91
CA GLY A 190 17.54 -11.69 21.23
C GLY A 190 17.09 -12.27 22.58
N GLY A 191 15.83 -12.02 22.98
CA GLY A 191 15.30 -12.50 24.26
C GLY A 191 15.59 -11.60 25.46
N GLN A 192 16.33 -10.49 25.30
CA GLN A 192 16.80 -9.67 26.42
C GLN A 192 16.61 -8.17 26.18
N ILE A 193 16.54 -7.43 27.29
CA ILE A 193 16.59 -5.96 27.29
C ILE A 193 18.05 -5.54 27.45
N ASN A 194 18.55 -4.72 26.54
CA ASN A 194 19.91 -4.21 26.56
C ASN A 194 19.93 -2.68 26.40
N LYS A 195 21.13 -2.07 26.34
CA LYS A 195 21.27 -0.62 26.18
C LYS A 195 20.57 -0.09 24.91
N ASN A 196 20.51 -0.90 23.84
CA ASN A 196 19.89 -0.58 22.56
C ASN A 196 18.36 -0.74 22.53
N SER A 197 17.78 -1.32 23.59
CA SER A 197 16.33 -1.46 23.79
C SER A 197 15.65 -0.12 24.05
N SER A 198 16.40 0.86 24.56
CA SER A 198 15.93 2.22 24.81
C SER A 198 15.75 3.04 23.52
N ASN A 199 14.96 4.11 23.57
CA ASN A 199 14.69 5.03 22.45
C ASN A 199 14.04 4.37 21.21
N ARG A 200 13.46 3.18 21.38
CA ARG A 200 12.66 2.53 20.34
C ARG A 200 11.21 2.95 20.46
N ARG A 201 10.47 2.77 19.36
CA ARG A 201 9.05 3.12 19.29
C ARG A 201 8.31 1.95 18.69
N PHE A 202 7.21 1.59 19.32
CA PHE A 202 6.29 0.61 18.78
C PHE A 202 5.64 1.19 17.52
N GLU A 203 5.70 0.48 16.40
CA GLU A 203 5.14 0.94 15.13
C GLU A 203 3.93 0.11 14.73
N TYR A 204 2.82 0.77 14.41
CA TYR A 204 1.60 0.11 13.95
C TYR A 204 0.79 1.06 13.05
N LEU A 205 0.28 0.55 11.92
CA LEU A 205 -0.58 1.28 10.97
C LEU A 205 -0.06 2.67 10.54
N GLY A 206 1.25 2.80 10.35
CA GLY A 206 1.89 4.04 9.89
C GLY A 206 2.16 5.07 10.99
N PHE A 207 1.88 4.73 12.25
CA PHE A 207 2.22 5.50 13.43
C PHE A 207 3.35 4.83 14.22
N SER A 208 4.00 5.61 15.08
CA SER A 208 4.93 5.10 16.07
C SER A 208 4.66 5.71 17.45
N PHE A 209 4.87 4.93 18.50
CA PHE A 209 4.54 5.29 19.88
C PHE A 209 5.74 5.04 20.79
N ASP A 210 6.14 6.07 21.56
CA ASP A 210 7.28 6.00 22.48
C ASP A 210 6.87 5.73 23.94
N GLY A 211 5.60 5.43 24.19
CA GLY A 211 5.03 5.28 25.54
C GLY A 211 4.28 6.54 26.00
N THR A 212 4.69 7.73 25.55
CA THR A 212 4.05 8.99 25.96
C THR A 212 3.43 9.74 24.78
N ASN A 213 4.10 9.75 23.63
CA ASN A 213 3.73 10.51 22.45
C ASN A 213 3.56 9.60 21.23
N ILE A 214 2.66 10.02 20.35
CA ILE A 214 2.43 9.39 19.05
C ILE A 214 3.14 10.22 17.98
N TYR A 215 3.72 9.53 17.00
CA TYR A 215 4.43 10.09 15.86
C TYR A 215 3.96 9.42 14.58
N LEU A 216 4.24 10.04 13.44
CA LEU A 216 4.24 9.34 12.16
C LEU A 216 5.47 8.44 12.05
N LYS A 217 5.28 7.26 11.45
CA LYS A 217 6.38 6.35 11.11
C LYS A 217 7.43 7.07 10.26
N ASN A 218 8.71 6.85 10.59
CA ASN A 218 9.84 7.53 9.95
C ASN A 218 9.86 7.31 8.42
N GLN A 219 9.47 6.11 7.98
CA GLN A 219 9.37 5.77 6.56
C GLN A 219 8.40 6.69 5.79
N ALA A 220 7.24 7.02 6.37
CA ALA A 220 6.26 7.91 5.72
C ALA A 220 6.82 9.33 5.56
N LEU A 221 7.50 9.84 6.58
CA LEU A 221 8.18 11.15 6.53
C LEU A 221 9.30 11.18 5.50
N ALA A 222 10.14 10.14 5.48
CA ALA A 222 11.22 10.00 4.52
C ALA A 222 10.69 9.99 3.08
N GLN A 223 9.67 9.18 2.80
CA GLN A 223 9.01 9.12 1.49
C GLN A 223 8.43 10.48 1.08
N TYR A 224 7.83 11.21 2.02
CA TYR A 224 7.31 12.56 1.76
C TYR A 224 8.43 13.51 1.30
N TYR A 225 9.54 13.62 2.04
CA TYR A 225 10.65 14.50 1.68
C TYR A 225 11.41 14.04 0.42
N MET A 226 11.51 12.73 0.18
CA MET A 226 12.04 12.19 -1.07
C MET A 226 11.18 12.60 -2.25
N LYS A 227 9.86 12.39 -2.18
CA LYS A 227 8.90 12.81 -3.22
C LYS A 227 8.93 14.31 -3.44
N MET A 228 9.07 15.11 -2.39
CA MET A 228 9.26 16.56 -2.48
C MET A 228 10.52 16.89 -3.29
N SER A 229 11.66 16.29 -2.93
CA SER A 229 12.93 16.54 -3.59
C SER A 229 12.93 16.11 -5.05
N GLN A 230 12.38 14.93 -5.35
CA GLN A 230 12.23 14.41 -6.71
C GLN A 230 11.26 15.30 -7.52
N GLY A 231 10.17 15.76 -6.91
CA GLY A 231 9.23 16.70 -7.53
C GLY A 231 9.91 18.00 -7.96
N VAL A 232 10.71 18.60 -7.08
CA VAL A 232 11.47 19.82 -7.39
C VAL A 232 12.50 19.56 -8.49
N LYS A 233 13.30 18.49 -8.40
CA LYS A 233 14.28 18.11 -9.42
C LYS A 233 13.62 17.92 -10.79
N ARG A 234 12.49 17.22 -10.82
CA ARG A 234 11.69 16.97 -12.02
C ARG A 234 11.20 18.29 -12.61
N CYS A 235 10.65 19.20 -11.80
CA CYS A 235 10.21 20.51 -12.28
C CYS A 235 11.35 21.33 -12.89
N LYS A 236 12.53 21.35 -12.27
CA LYS A 236 13.73 22.01 -12.81
C LYS A 236 14.21 21.41 -14.13
N TYR A 237 14.20 20.08 -14.22
CA TYR A 237 14.58 19.39 -15.44
C TYR A 237 13.65 19.76 -16.61
N TYR A 238 12.33 19.70 -16.39
CA TYR A 238 11.37 20.04 -17.43
C TYR A 238 11.36 21.53 -17.76
N SER A 239 11.51 22.43 -16.78
CA SER A 239 11.55 23.87 -17.07
C SER A 239 12.69 24.25 -18.00
N LYS A 240 13.87 23.61 -17.87
CA LYS A 240 15.01 23.82 -18.77
C LYS A 240 14.78 23.28 -20.19
N ARG A 241 14.00 22.20 -20.33
CA ARG A 241 13.78 21.50 -21.60
C ARG A 241 12.57 21.99 -22.39
N ILE A 242 11.63 22.66 -21.75
CA ILE A 242 10.46 23.22 -22.42
C ILE A 242 10.88 24.29 -23.43
N GLN A 243 10.36 24.20 -24.66
CA GLN A 243 10.59 25.14 -25.76
C GLN A 243 9.37 26.03 -25.98
N ASN A 244 8.96 26.76 -24.93
CA ASN A 244 7.90 27.77 -25.03
C ASN A 244 8.25 28.99 -24.16
N ASN A 245 7.37 29.98 -24.09
CA ASN A 245 7.59 31.25 -23.36
C ASN A 245 7.79 31.07 -21.84
N THR A 246 7.60 29.86 -21.30
CA THR A 246 7.85 29.51 -19.90
C THR A 246 9.16 28.76 -19.68
N LYS A 247 10.02 28.67 -20.71
CA LYS A 247 11.37 28.10 -20.60
C LYS A 247 12.13 28.71 -19.42
N GLY A 248 12.74 27.85 -18.62
CA GLY A 248 13.44 28.21 -17.39
C GLY A 248 12.53 28.49 -16.19
N LYS A 249 11.25 28.82 -16.38
CA LYS A 249 10.33 29.19 -15.29
C LYS A 249 9.83 27.96 -14.53
N LEU A 250 9.89 28.02 -13.21
CA LEU A 250 9.34 27.00 -12.32
C LEU A 250 7.89 27.33 -11.94
N PHE A 251 7.00 26.35 -12.07
CA PHE A 251 5.64 26.44 -11.54
C PHE A 251 5.62 26.23 -10.02
N ILE A 252 6.13 27.23 -9.28
CA ILE A 252 6.31 27.19 -7.83
C ILE A 252 4.99 26.88 -7.10
N ASN A 253 3.88 27.50 -7.52
CA ASN A 253 2.56 27.27 -6.93
C ASN A 253 2.18 25.78 -6.94
N ARG A 254 2.52 25.03 -8.00
CA ARG A 254 2.24 23.60 -8.09
C ARG A 254 3.05 22.79 -7.07
N LEU A 255 4.28 23.20 -6.81
CA LEU A 255 5.14 22.58 -5.78
C LEU A 255 4.63 22.91 -4.38
N HIS A 256 4.27 24.18 -4.14
CA HIS A 256 3.67 24.62 -2.88
C HIS A 256 2.38 23.88 -2.57
N TYR A 257 1.39 23.87 -3.47
CA TYR A 257 0.16 23.10 -3.26
C TYR A 257 0.43 21.61 -2.99
N ARG A 258 1.45 21.01 -3.62
CA ARG A 258 1.73 19.59 -3.43
C ARG A 258 2.46 19.27 -2.11
N TYR A 259 3.33 20.15 -1.64
CA TYR A 259 4.27 19.86 -0.56
C TYR A 259 4.29 20.92 0.56
N SER A 260 3.28 21.77 0.66
CA SER A 260 3.12 22.73 1.76
C SER A 260 1.70 22.79 2.29
N TYR A 261 1.52 23.50 3.40
CA TYR A 261 0.23 23.72 4.03
C TYR A 261 -0.85 24.28 3.08
N LEU A 262 -0.45 24.93 1.97
CA LEU A 262 -1.36 25.52 0.99
C LEU A 262 -2.27 24.48 0.32
N GLY A 263 -1.82 23.23 0.17
CA GLY A 263 -2.66 22.14 -0.32
C GLY A 263 -3.05 21.12 0.74
N ALA A 264 -2.95 21.45 2.03
CA ALA A 264 -3.33 20.54 3.10
C ALA A 264 -4.86 20.38 3.23
N LYS A 265 -5.63 21.42 2.88
CA LYS A 265 -7.09 21.41 2.99
C LYS A 265 -7.74 20.65 1.82
N LYS A 266 -8.87 20.02 2.11
CA LYS A 266 -9.76 19.45 1.08
C LYS A 266 -10.31 20.59 0.21
N SER A 267 -10.41 20.37 -1.09
CA SER A 267 -11.00 21.33 -2.01
C SER A 267 -11.75 20.62 -3.14
N LYS A 268 -12.68 21.31 -3.78
CA LYS A 268 -13.38 20.81 -4.96
C LYS A 268 -12.63 21.29 -6.20
N ARG A 269 -12.32 20.38 -7.12
CA ARG A 269 -11.74 20.73 -8.41
C ARG A 269 -12.85 20.86 -9.43
N TYR A 270 -12.90 22.01 -10.08
CA TYR A 270 -13.78 22.28 -11.19
C TYR A 270 -12.98 22.34 -12.49
N ILE A 271 -13.59 21.91 -13.58
CA ILE A 271 -13.07 22.09 -14.93
C ILE A 271 -14.02 23.00 -15.70
N ARG A 272 -13.47 23.82 -16.58
CA ARG A 272 -14.26 24.68 -17.45
C ARG A 272 -15.07 23.82 -18.41
N ARG A 273 -16.36 24.12 -18.57
CA ARG A 273 -17.20 23.44 -19.56
C ARG A 273 -16.69 23.77 -20.95
N LEU A 274 -16.52 22.77 -21.81
CA LEU A 274 -16.11 22.95 -23.20
C LEU A 274 -17.02 23.99 -23.87
N ASN A 275 -16.44 24.87 -24.68
CA ASN A 275 -17.11 25.94 -25.43
C ASN A 275 -17.82 27.03 -24.60
N THR A 276 -17.54 27.15 -23.30
CA THR A 276 -18.03 28.26 -22.45
C THR A 276 -16.87 29.07 -21.90
N LYS A 277 -17.07 30.34 -21.48
CA LYS A 277 -16.03 31.18 -20.84
C LYS A 277 -16.17 31.31 -19.33
N ASP A 278 -17.38 31.11 -18.85
CA ASP A 278 -17.89 31.47 -17.53
C ASP A 278 -18.38 30.23 -16.73
N LYS A 279 -18.67 29.11 -17.40
CA LYS A 279 -19.25 27.92 -16.76
C LYS A 279 -18.18 26.91 -16.32
N TRP A 280 -18.32 26.48 -15.07
CA TRP A 280 -17.45 25.49 -14.42
C TRP A 280 -18.25 24.29 -13.97
N VAL A 281 -17.74 23.09 -14.23
CA VAL A 281 -18.35 21.81 -13.86
C VAL A 281 -17.48 21.14 -12.82
N PHE A 282 -18.12 20.61 -11.77
CA PHE A 282 -17.42 19.82 -10.77
C PHE A 282 -16.77 18.61 -11.42
N GLN A 283 -15.46 18.45 -11.22
CA GLN A 283 -14.72 17.30 -11.74
C GLN A 283 -14.55 16.22 -10.67
N ARG A 284 -13.99 16.60 -9.51
CA ARG A 284 -13.71 15.67 -8.41
C ARG A 284 -13.37 16.39 -7.12
N GLN A 285 -13.48 15.64 -6.02
CA GLN A 285 -12.95 16.04 -4.72
C GLN A 285 -11.41 15.91 -4.71
N VAL A 286 -10.74 16.88 -4.12
CA VAL A 286 -9.32 16.85 -3.76
C VAL A 286 -9.22 16.73 -2.25
N TRP A 287 -8.54 15.67 -1.78
CA TRP A 287 -8.52 15.29 -0.36
C TRP A 287 -7.41 15.97 0.46
N GLY A 288 -6.59 16.80 -0.18
CA GLY A 288 -5.41 17.45 0.40
C GLY A 288 -4.13 16.66 0.13
N ASN A 289 -3.01 17.17 0.63
CA ASN A 289 -1.68 16.56 0.50
C ASN A 289 -1.26 15.86 1.81
N PHE A 290 -0.01 15.39 1.86
CA PHE A 290 0.54 14.68 3.02
C PHE A 290 0.45 15.47 4.33
N LEU A 291 0.57 16.81 4.29
CA LEU A 291 0.41 17.64 5.50
C LEU A 291 -1.04 17.69 5.96
N GLY A 292 -2.00 17.61 5.03
CA GLY A 292 -3.42 17.42 5.37
C GLY A 292 -3.63 16.15 6.18
N TYR A 293 -3.02 15.04 5.75
CA TYR A 293 -2.98 13.80 6.52
C TYR A 293 -2.34 14.03 7.91
N THR A 294 -1.13 14.61 7.98
CA THR A 294 -0.45 14.89 9.25
C THR A 294 -1.28 15.74 10.22
N TYR A 295 -1.96 16.78 9.73
CA TYR A 295 -2.79 17.66 10.56
C TYR A 295 -4.04 16.95 11.06
N ASN A 296 -4.68 16.13 10.22
CA ASN A 296 -5.82 15.32 10.67
C ASN A 296 -5.38 14.28 11.70
N SER A 297 -4.25 13.61 11.48
CA SER A 297 -3.68 12.67 12.44
C SER A 297 -3.35 13.32 13.78
N THR A 298 -2.80 14.55 13.77
CA THR A 298 -2.52 15.32 14.99
C THR A 298 -3.80 15.53 15.81
N LYS A 299 -4.91 15.89 15.15
CA LYS A 299 -6.20 16.12 15.80
C LYS A 299 -6.81 14.84 16.37
N ILE A 300 -6.82 13.76 15.57
CA ILE A 300 -7.43 12.48 15.96
C ILE A 300 -6.65 11.84 17.10
N MET A 301 -5.31 11.82 17.01
CA MET A 301 -4.44 11.21 18.01
C MET A 301 -4.11 12.14 19.18
N GLN A 302 -4.59 13.38 19.15
CA GLN A 302 -4.33 14.41 20.17
C GLN A 302 -2.84 14.54 20.54
N SER A 303 -1.95 14.48 19.54
CA SER A 303 -0.49 14.50 19.76
C SER A 303 0.22 15.51 18.87
N ASP A 304 0.64 16.62 19.46
CA ASP A 304 1.33 17.71 18.76
C ASP A 304 2.71 17.31 18.20
N LYS A 305 3.30 16.23 18.71
CA LYS A 305 4.57 15.71 18.21
C LYS A 305 4.47 15.31 16.73
N ILE A 306 3.31 14.80 16.28
CA ILE A 306 3.04 14.51 14.87
C ILE A 306 3.23 15.75 14.01
N ARG A 307 2.61 16.88 14.39
CA ARG A 307 2.74 18.15 13.67
C ARG A 307 4.16 18.70 13.74
N HIS A 308 4.83 18.51 14.87
CA HIS A 308 6.21 18.94 15.05
C HIS A 308 7.17 18.28 14.05
N GLN A 309 6.98 17.01 13.70
CA GLN A 309 7.82 16.28 12.74
C GLN A 309 7.85 16.94 11.35
N VAL A 310 6.79 17.65 10.97
CA VAL A 310 6.70 18.31 9.66
C VAL A 310 6.89 19.83 9.74
N ARG A 311 7.18 20.43 10.91
CA ARG A 311 7.22 21.90 11.06
C ARG A 311 8.21 22.60 10.11
N ARG A 312 9.30 21.92 9.74
CA ARG A 312 10.36 22.47 8.86
C ARG A 312 10.07 22.29 7.37
N HIS A 313 8.93 21.69 6.98
CA HIS A 313 8.62 21.37 5.58
C HIS A 313 8.72 22.58 4.64
N TRP A 314 8.23 23.75 5.07
CA TRP A 314 8.21 24.97 4.26
C TRP A 314 9.62 25.49 3.97
N LYS A 315 10.45 25.56 5.02
CA LYS A 315 11.86 25.94 4.90
C LYS A 315 12.59 24.98 3.96
N ILE A 316 12.44 23.68 4.16
CA ILE A 316 13.08 22.64 3.33
C ILE A 316 12.65 22.75 1.86
N LEU A 317 11.35 22.93 1.59
CA LEU A 317 10.81 23.06 0.24
C LEU A 317 11.40 24.28 -0.47
N ASN A 318 11.36 25.45 0.17
CA ASN A 318 11.83 26.68 -0.44
C ASN A 318 13.35 26.68 -0.63
N THR A 319 14.13 26.13 0.30
CA THR A 319 15.57 25.92 0.10
C THR A 319 15.84 25.04 -1.12
N LYS A 320 15.08 23.95 -1.32
CA LYS A 320 15.24 23.09 -2.50
C LYS A 320 14.84 23.79 -3.80
N ILE A 321 13.83 24.65 -3.78
CA ILE A 321 13.40 25.43 -4.94
C ILE A 321 14.49 26.43 -5.34
N LYS A 322 15.12 27.10 -4.36
CA LYS A 322 16.17 28.11 -4.57
C LYS A 322 17.54 27.55 -4.98
N LYS A 323 17.90 26.35 -4.50
CA LYS A 323 19.10 25.61 -4.98
C LYS A 323 18.97 25.23 -6.46
#